data_AF-A0A963S9V7-F1
#
_entry.id   AF-A0A963S9V7-F1
#
_cell.length_a   1.000
_cell.length_b   1.000
_cell.length_c   1.000
_cell.angle_alpha   90.00
_cell.angle_beta   90.00
_cell.angle_gamma   90.00
#
_symmetry.space_group_name_H-M   'P 1'
#
loop_
_entity.id
_entity.type
_entity.pdbx_description
1 polymer ?
#
loop_
_entity_poly.entity_id
_entity_poly.type
_entity_poly.pdbx_seq_one_letter_code
_entity_poly.pdbx_strand_id
1 'polypeptide(L)'
;MSQLEAAIESAWEARDSVTPASSEVRKLVDDALDLIETGAARVAEPDGQGGWKVNQWLKKAVLLSFRLNDNAPMAHGAGGAPAFDKVPLKFEGWDDARFREGGFRVVPGAVARRGTFIGKGVVLMPSFVNIGAYVGDGTMVDTWA
;
A
#
# COMPACT_ATOMS: atom_id res chain seq x y z
N MET A 1 -15.25 1.27 16.23
CA MET A 1 -13.77 1.19 16.19
C MET A 1 -13.41 -0.28 16.19
N SER A 2 -12.69 -0.76 15.17
CA SER A 2 -12.27 -2.18 15.14
C SER A 2 -11.15 -2.44 16.16
N GLN A 3 -10.91 -3.71 16.52
CA GLN A 3 -9.78 -4.07 17.40
C GLN A 3 -8.44 -3.65 16.78
N LEU A 4 -8.29 -3.81 15.45
CA LEU A 4 -7.09 -3.43 14.72
C LEU A 4 -6.89 -1.91 14.70
N GLU A 5 -7.96 -1.13 14.49
CA GLU A 5 -7.91 0.33 14.53
C GLU A 5 -7.42 0.84 15.88
N ALA A 6 -7.98 0.33 16.99
CA ALA A 6 -7.55 0.71 18.33
C ALA A 6 -6.08 0.33 18.62
N ALA A 7 -5.63 -0.82 18.11
CA ALA A 7 -4.25 -1.28 18.28
C ALA A 7 -3.25 -0.41 17.49
N ILE A 8 -3.59 -0.03 16.26
CA ILE A 8 -2.78 0.91 15.46
C ILE A 8 -2.72 2.28 16.11
N GLU A 9 -3.83 2.78 16.64
CA GLU A 9 -3.88 4.03 17.38
C GLU A 9 -2.96 4.00 18.62
N SER A 10 -3.01 2.92 19.39
CA SER A 10 -2.11 2.75 20.54
C SER A 10 -0.63 2.69 20.13
N ALA A 11 -0.31 1.94 19.07
CA ALA A 11 1.06 1.88 18.53
C ALA A 11 1.54 3.24 18.00
N TRP A 12 0.63 4.03 17.43
CA TRP A 12 0.93 5.37 16.94
C TRP A 12 1.24 6.36 18.07
N GLU A 13 0.52 6.30 19.18
CA GLU A 13 0.84 7.12 20.35
C GLU A 13 2.21 6.76 20.94
N ALA A 14 2.59 5.47 20.89
CA ALA A 14 3.91 4.99 21.32
C ALA A 14 4.98 4.99 20.21
N ARG A 15 4.75 5.66 19.07
CA ARG A 15 5.57 5.57 17.85
C ARG A 15 7.07 5.88 18.03
N ASP A 16 7.42 6.67 19.03
CA ASP A 16 8.82 7.03 19.29
C ASP A 16 9.64 5.86 19.85
N SER A 17 8.96 4.83 20.39
CA SER A 17 9.56 3.55 20.78
C SER A 17 9.48 2.47 19.69
N VAL A 18 8.77 2.74 18.58
CA VAL A 18 8.62 1.78 17.47
C VAL A 18 9.89 1.77 16.64
N THR A 19 10.49 0.59 16.53
CA THR A 19 11.74 0.34 15.80
C THR A 19 11.56 -0.87 14.88
N PRO A 20 12.51 -1.15 13.97
CA PRO A 20 12.45 -2.35 13.13
C PRO A 20 12.31 -3.68 13.89
N ALA A 21 12.71 -3.73 15.17
CA ALA A 21 12.59 -4.89 16.05
C ALA A 21 11.18 -5.09 16.66
N SER A 22 10.26 -4.13 16.51
CA SER A 22 8.91 -4.16 17.09
C SER A 22 7.97 -5.12 16.31
N SER A 23 8.15 -6.44 16.49
CA SER A 23 7.44 -7.49 15.74
C SER A 23 5.92 -7.48 15.91
N GLU A 24 5.43 -7.16 17.11
CA GLU A 24 3.99 -7.08 17.38
C GLU A 24 3.34 -5.92 16.63
N VAL A 25 3.97 -4.74 16.64
CA VAL A 25 3.53 -3.57 15.88
C VAL A 25 3.62 -3.84 14.39
N ARG A 26 4.67 -4.55 13.94
CA ARG A 26 4.81 -4.97 12.55
C ARG A 26 3.61 -5.77 12.07
N LYS A 27 3.17 -6.78 12.84
CA LYS A 27 2.00 -7.59 12.49
C LYS A 27 0.75 -6.73 12.30
N LEU A 28 0.48 -5.82 13.24
CA LEU A 28 -0.67 -4.92 13.15
C LEU A 28 -0.61 -4.02 11.89
N VAL A 29 0.57 -3.49 11.59
CA VAL A 29 0.78 -2.64 10.40
C VAL A 29 0.64 -3.46 9.12
N ASP A 30 1.19 -4.67 9.07
CA ASP A 30 1.03 -5.57 7.92
C ASP A 30 -0.44 -5.92 7.69
N ASP A 31 -1.19 -6.28 8.74
CA ASP A 31 -2.64 -6.54 8.65
C ASP A 31 -3.39 -5.32 8.11
N ALA A 32 -3.04 -4.10 8.54
CA ALA A 32 -3.64 -2.86 8.05
C ALA A 32 -3.28 -2.56 6.59
N LEU A 33 -2.03 -2.78 6.19
CA LEU A 33 -1.59 -2.61 4.81
C LEU A 33 -2.24 -3.64 3.88
N ASP A 34 -2.47 -4.86 4.35
CA ASP A 34 -3.15 -5.90 3.58
C ASP A 34 -4.64 -5.55 3.36
N LEU A 35 -5.32 -4.93 4.34
CA LEU A 35 -6.66 -4.37 4.14
C LEU A 35 -6.67 -3.26 3.08
N ILE A 36 -5.66 -2.38 3.07
CA ILE A 36 -5.51 -1.37 2.02
C ILE A 36 -5.25 -2.04 0.67
N GLU A 37 -4.36 -3.02 0.62
CA GLU A 37 -3.90 -3.66 -0.61
C GLU A 37 -5.00 -4.48 -1.30
N THR A 38 -5.87 -5.10 -0.51
CA THR A 38 -7.06 -5.82 -0.96
C THR A 38 -8.25 -4.91 -1.24
N GLY A 39 -8.18 -3.63 -0.85
CA GLY A 39 -9.27 -2.67 -0.97
C GLY A 39 -10.40 -2.88 0.05
N ALA A 40 -10.23 -3.80 1.00
CA ALA A 40 -11.15 -4.02 2.12
C ALA A 40 -11.21 -2.82 3.08
N ALA A 41 -10.15 -1.99 3.08
CA ALA A 41 -10.15 -0.68 3.69
C ALA A 41 -9.52 0.35 2.74
N ARG A 42 -9.92 1.62 2.87
CA ARG A 42 -9.36 2.73 2.09
C ARG A 42 -9.13 3.96 2.95
N VAL A 43 -8.04 4.68 2.69
CA VAL A 43 -7.58 5.83 3.50
C VAL A 43 -8.63 6.94 3.60
N ALA A 44 -9.41 7.14 2.53
CA ALA A 44 -10.58 7.99 2.55
C ALA A 44 -11.70 7.33 1.74
N GLU A 45 -12.93 7.44 2.23
CA GLU A 45 -14.15 6.89 1.61
C GLU A 45 -15.28 7.92 1.59
N PRO A 46 -16.24 7.81 0.65
CA PRO A 46 -17.41 8.66 0.65
C PRO A 46 -18.19 8.54 1.97
N ASP A 47 -18.63 9.67 2.53
CA ASP A 47 -19.35 9.69 3.82
C ASP A 47 -20.88 9.44 3.69
N GLY A 48 -21.37 9.26 2.47
CA GLY A 48 -22.80 9.10 2.15
C GLY A 48 -23.59 10.42 2.10
N GLN A 49 -22.96 11.56 2.35
CA GLN A 49 -23.54 12.91 2.34
C GLN A 49 -22.93 13.80 1.25
N GLY A 50 -22.22 13.20 0.29
CA GLY A 50 -21.52 13.90 -0.79
C GLY A 50 -20.12 14.40 -0.39
N GLY A 51 -19.68 14.12 0.83
CA GLY A 51 -18.34 14.42 1.32
C GLY A 51 -17.44 13.18 1.37
N TRP A 52 -16.29 13.36 2.01
CA TRP A 52 -15.28 12.33 2.21
C TRP A 52 -14.93 12.22 3.69
N LYS A 53 -14.91 10.99 4.20
CA LYS A 53 -14.40 10.66 5.52
C LYS A 53 -12.99 10.09 5.40
N VAL A 54 -12.06 10.59 6.21
CA VAL A 54 -10.68 10.08 6.29
C VAL A 54 -10.56 9.08 7.42
N ASN A 55 -10.10 7.87 7.10
CA ASN A 55 -9.73 6.83 8.05
C ASN A 55 -8.28 7.08 8.53
N GLN A 56 -8.12 8.00 9.48
CA GLN A 56 -6.80 8.48 9.94
C GLN A 56 -5.88 7.37 10.44
N TRP A 57 -6.42 6.34 11.07
CA TRP A 57 -5.65 5.21 11.57
C TRP A 57 -4.91 4.46 10.45
N LEU A 58 -5.44 4.41 9.23
CA LEU A 58 -4.75 3.82 8.07
C LEU A 58 -3.54 4.66 7.65
N LYS A 59 -3.62 5.99 7.75
CA LYS A 59 -2.45 6.86 7.53
C LYS A 59 -1.39 6.62 8.60
N LYS A 60 -1.80 6.44 9.85
CA LYS A 60 -0.91 6.10 10.97
C LYS A 60 -0.22 4.75 10.73
N ALA A 61 -0.94 3.73 10.26
CA ALA A 61 -0.35 2.45 9.87
C ALA A 61 0.71 2.62 8.77
N VAL A 62 0.43 3.40 7.72
CA VAL A 62 1.41 3.72 6.67
C VAL A 62 2.65 4.41 7.25
N LEU A 63 2.48 5.39 8.14
CA LEU A 63 3.62 6.09 8.77
C LEU A 63 4.42 5.19 9.71
N LEU A 64 3.78 4.29 10.46
CA LEU A 64 4.46 3.28 11.27
C LEU A 64 5.26 2.31 10.40
N SER A 65 4.76 1.95 9.22
CA SER A 65 5.51 1.09 8.28
C SER A 65 6.88 1.67 7.92
N PHE A 66 7.02 2.99 7.84
CA PHE A 66 8.31 3.62 7.54
C PHE A 66 9.29 3.58 8.71
N ARG A 67 8.79 3.52 9.95
CA ARG A 67 9.60 3.33 11.17
C ARG A 67 10.02 1.88 11.36
N LEU A 68 9.17 0.96 10.95
CA LEU A 68 9.40 -0.49 11.05
C LEU A 68 10.39 -1.01 10.01
N ASN A 69 10.69 -0.26 8.95
CA ASN A 69 11.54 -0.75 7.88
C ASN A 69 12.75 0.16 7.66
N ASP A 70 13.93 -0.45 7.55
CA ASP A 70 15.15 0.23 7.10
C ASP A 70 15.23 0.19 5.58
N ASN A 71 16.01 1.11 5.01
CA ASN A 71 16.29 1.08 3.58
C ASN A 71 17.17 -0.13 3.27
N ALA A 72 16.88 -0.81 2.17
CA ALA A 72 17.66 -1.93 1.67
C ALA A 72 17.86 -1.81 0.16
N PRO A 73 18.94 -2.41 -0.39
CA PRO A 73 19.08 -2.53 -1.84
C PRO A 73 17.92 -3.33 -2.44
N MET A 74 17.32 -2.80 -3.50
CA MET A 74 16.24 -3.43 -4.26
C MET A 74 16.71 -3.63 -5.70
N ALA A 75 16.96 -4.87 -6.10
CA ALA A 75 17.65 -5.19 -7.36
C ALA A 75 17.00 -4.58 -8.63
N HIS A 76 15.68 -4.39 -8.62
CA HIS A 76 14.90 -3.90 -9.77
C HIS A 76 14.06 -2.66 -9.44
N GLY A 77 14.38 -1.94 -8.36
CA GLY A 77 13.54 -0.86 -7.83
C GLY A 77 13.50 0.42 -8.68
N ALA A 78 14.51 0.69 -9.50
CA ALA A 78 14.62 1.91 -10.31
C ALA A 78 14.45 1.60 -11.81
N GLY A 79 13.27 1.12 -12.20
CA GLY A 79 13.00 0.79 -13.61
C GLY A 79 13.84 -0.39 -14.12
N GLY A 80 14.02 -1.42 -13.29
CA GLY A 80 14.84 -2.59 -13.60
C GLY A 80 16.29 -2.51 -13.11
N ALA A 81 16.75 -1.32 -12.70
CA ALA A 81 18.05 -1.12 -12.05
C ALA A 81 17.95 -1.18 -10.50
N PRO A 82 19.07 -1.35 -9.79
CA PRO A 82 19.10 -1.30 -8.34
C PRO A 82 18.60 0.04 -7.77
N ALA A 83 17.82 -0.01 -6.71
CA ALA A 83 17.41 1.13 -5.88
C ALA A 83 17.78 0.91 -4.41
N PHE A 84 17.58 1.92 -3.57
CA PHE A 84 17.77 1.85 -2.12
C PHE A 84 16.58 2.50 -1.41
N ASP A 85 15.64 1.68 -0.96
CA ASP A 85 14.37 2.14 -0.36
C ASP A 85 13.90 1.11 0.68
N LYS A 86 12.89 1.47 1.48
CA LYS A 86 12.32 0.66 2.57
C LYS A 86 10.89 0.20 2.30
N VAL A 87 10.29 0.63 1.19
CA VAL A 87 8.91 0.30 0.84
C VAL A 87 8.92 -0.77 -0.26
N PRO A 88 8.44 -2.00 0.02
CA PRO A 88 8.36 -3.05 -0.98
C PRO A 88 7.47 -2.66 -2.17
N LEU A 89 7.72 -3.27 -3.34
CA LEU A 89 6.85 -3.11 -4.50
C LEU A 89 5.65 -4.05 -4.40
N LYS A 90 4.47 -3.62 -4.87
CA LYS A 90 3.22 -4.39 -4.78
C LYS A 90 3.36 -5.77 -5.43
N PHE A 91 4.00 -5.81 -6.59
CA PHE A 91 4.06 -6.99 -7.46
C PHE A 91 5.31 -7.85 -7.23
N GLU A 92 6.11 -7.55 -6.21
CA GLU A 92 7.28 -8.36 -5.88
C GLU A 92 6.86 -9.79 -5.53
N GLY A 93 7.43 -10.79 -6.22
CA GLY A 93 7.13 -12.20 -6.00
C GLY A 93 5.79 -12.71 -6.53
N TRP A 94 5.06 -11.92 -7.33
CA TRP A 94 3.79 -12.36 -7.93
C TRP A 94 4.00 -13.35 -9.08
N ASP A 95 3.10 -14.33 -9.19
CA ASP A 95 3.04 -15.30 -10.28
C ASP A 95 1.85 -15.05 -11.23
N ASP A 96 1.75 -15.85 -12.31
CA ASP A 96 0.67 -15.73 -13.31
C ASP A 96 -0.72 -15.85 -12.69
N ALA A 97 -0.91 -16.78 -11.73
CA ALA A 97 -2.19 -16.99 -11.08
C ALA A 97 -2.64 -15.75 -10.31
N ARG A 98 -1.74 -15.13 -9.53
CA ARG A 98 -2.04 -13.92 -8.75
C ARG A 98 -2.33 -12.71 -9.64
N PHE A 99 -1.61 -12.56 -10.77
CA PHE A 99 -1.93 -11.51 -11.74
C PHE A 99 -3.32 -11.73 -12.40
N ARG A 100 -3.67 -12.96 -12.75
CA ARG A 100 -4.99 -13.28 -13.31
C ARG A 100 -6.12 -13.01 -12.32
N GLU A 101 -5.93 -13.37 -11.05
CA GLU A 101 -6.89 -13.08 -9.99
C GLU A 101 -7.10 -11.57 -9.79
N GLY A 102 -6.01 -10.80 -9.81
CA GLY A 102 -6.05 -9.33 -9.72
C GLY A 102 -6.82 -8.68 -10.87
N GLY A 103 -6.79 -9.26 -12.07
CA GLY A 103 -7.65 -8.86 -13.18
C GLY A 103 -7.34 -7.47 -13.76
N PHE A 104 -6.17 -6.91 -13.48
CA PHE A 104 -5.66 -5.65 -14.04
C PHE A 104 -4.47 -5.91 -14.98
N ARG A 105 -4.07 -4.89 -15.72
CA ARG A 105 -2.90 -4.91 -16.60
C ARG A 105 -1.81 -4.01 -16.04
N VAL A 106 -0.61 -4.56 -15.88
CA VAL A 106 0.60 -3.82 -15.50
C VAL A 106 1.50 -3.79 -16.73
N VAL A 107 1.54 -2.65 -17.43
CA VAL A 107 2.39 -2.48 -18.62
C VAL A 107 3.84 -2.28 -18.14
N PRO A 108 4.86 -2.88 -18.80
CA PRO A 108 6.26 -2.68 -18.42
C PRO A 108 6.61 -1.19 -18.26
N GLY A 109 7.17 -0.83 -17.10
CA GLY A 109 7.42 0.56 -16.69
C GLY A 109 6.44 1.08 -15.63
N ALA A 110 5.31 0.41 -15.40
CA ALA A 110 4.42 0.71 -14.29
C ALA A 110 5.02 0.28 -12.95
N VAL A 111 4.94 1.14 -11.95
CA VAL A 111 5.44 0.89 -10.60
C VAL A 111 4.34 1.14 -9.58
N ALA A 112 4.11 0.18 -8.69
CA ALA A 112 3.19 0.33 -7.57
C ALA A 112 3.88 -0.14 -6.28
N ARG A 113 3.70 0.61 -5.18
CA ARG A 113 4.18 0.22 -3.85
C ARG A 113 3.21 -0.74 -3.16
N ARG A 114 3.72 -1.60 -2.28
CA ARG A 114 2.89 -2.40 -1.35
C ARG A 114 1.96 -1.47 -0.57
N GLY A 115 0.75 -1.94 -0.27
CA GLY A 115 -0.28 -1.15 0.38
C GLY A 115 -0.99 -0.22 -0.60
N THR A 116 -1.20 -0.66 -1.84
CA THR A 116 -2.03 0.02 -2.84
C THR A 116 -3.11 -0.92 -3.36
N PHE A 117 -4.33 -0.41 -3.50
CA PHE A 117 -5.40 -1.15 -4.17
C PHE A 117 -5.44 -0.80 -5.65
N ILE A 118 -5.46 -1.83 -6.49
CA ILE A 118 -5.64 -1.73 -7.94
C ILE A 118 -6.84 -2.60 -8.31
N GLY A 119 -7.91 -1.97 -8.76
CA GLY A 119 -9.17 -2.61 -9.11
C GLY A 119 -9.11 -3.46 -10.37
N LYS A 120 -10.15 -4.27 -10.58
CA LYS A 120 -10.29 -5.13 -11.77
C LYS A 120 -10.47 -4.28 -13.02
N GLY A 121 -9.87 -4.72 -14.12
CA GLY A 121 -9.92 -4.01 -15.41
C GLY A 121 -9.09 -2.73 -15.47
N VAL A 122 -8.35 -2.38 -14.41
CA VAL A 122 -7.41 -1.24 -14.45
C VAL A 122 -6.29 -1.51 -15.44
N VAL A 123 -5.87 -0.46 -16.16
CA VAL A 123 -4.66 -0.47 -16.99
C VAL A 123 -3.66 0.53 -16.43
N LEU A 124 -2.53 0.02 -15.94
CA LEU A 124 -1.38 0.82 -15.54
C LEU A 124 -0.41 0.88 -16.72
N MET A 125 -0.41 2.01 -17.44
CA MET A 125 0.67 2.36 -18.36
C MET A 125 1.95 2.67 -17.55
N PRO A 126 3.10 3.00 -18.17
CA PRO A 126 4.27 3.42 -17.41
C PRO A 126 3.95 4.63 -16.50
N SER A 127 3.74 4.37 -15.21
CA SER A 127 3.16 5.31 -14.24
C SER A 127 3.60 4.92 -12.81
N PHE A 128 3.27 5.75 -11.82
CA PHE A 128 3.61 5.48 -10.42
C PHE A 128 2.38 5.54 -9.48
N VAL A 129 2.09 4.43 -8.79
CA VAL A 129 1.04 4.36 -7.76
C VAL A 129 1.66 4.22 -6.38
N ASN A 130 1.51 5.26 -5.55
CA ASN A 130 2.12 5.32 -4.22
C ASN A 130 1.25 4.69 -3.12
N ILE A 131 1.88 4.25 -2.03
CA ILE A 131 1.24 3.61 -0.87
C ILE A 131 0.01 4.38 -0.35
N GLY A 132 -1.04 3.66 0.00
CA GLY A 132 -2.33 4.19 0.46
C GLY A 132 -3.31 4.54 -0.66
N ALA A 133 -2.89 4.49 -1.93
CA ALA A 133 -3.77 4.77 -3.06
C ALA A 133 -4.84 3.68 -3.27
N TYR A 134 -5.99 4.13 -3.77
CA TYR A 134 -7.11 3.28 -4.19
C TYR A 134 -7.44 3.61 -5.65
N VAL A 135 -7.08 2.73 -6.58
CA VAL A 135 -7.39 2.85 -8.00
C VAL A 135 -8.60 1.97 -8.29
N GLY A 136 -9.76 2.58 -8.52
CA GLY A 136 -11.03 1.85 -8.70
C GLY A 136 -11.11 1.08 -10.02
N ASP A 137 -12.02 0.12 -10.09
CA ASP A 137 -12.23 -0.76 -11.23
C ASP A 137 -12.37 0.01 -12.56
N GLY A 138 -11.79 -0.54 -13.63
CA GLY A 138 -11.86 0.01 -14.99
C GLY A 138 -11.10 1.32 -15.22
N THR A 139 -10.35 1.84 -14.24
CA THR A 139 -9.58 3.08 -14.40
C THR A 139 -8.42 2.89 -15.38
N MET A 140 -8.17 3.89 -16.23
CA MET A 140 -6.92 4.00 -16.97
C MET A 140 -5.96 4.95 -16.26
N VAL A 141 -4.77 4.46 -15.93
CA VAL A 141 -3.65 5.27 -15.45
C VAL A 141 -2.67 5.39 -16.61
N ASP A 142 -2.68 6.57 -17.24
CA ASP A 142 -1.95 6.80 -18.48
C ASP A 142 -0.45 7.04 -18.25
N THR A 143 0.30 7.13 -19.35
CA THR A 143 1.76 7.21 -19.32
C THR A 143 2.22 8.48 -18.59
N TRP A 144 3.09 8.32 -17.59
CA TRP A 144 3.68 9.33 -16.71
C TRP A 144 2.69 10.02 -15.75
N ALA A 145 1.59 9.34 -15.42
CA ALA A 145 0.70 9.71 -14.33
C ALA A 145 1.23 9.30 -12.94
#